data_AF-A0AAJ2RHR7-F1
#
_entry.id   AF-A0AAJ2RHR7-F1
#
_cell.length_a   1.000
_cell.length_b   1.000
_cell.length_c   1.000
_cell.angle_alpha   90.00
_cell.angle_beta   90.00
_cell.angle_gamma   90.00
#
_symmetry.space_group_name_H-M   'P 1'
#
loop_
_entity.id
_entity.type
_entity.pdbx_description
1 polymer ?
#
loop_
_entity_poly.entity_id
_entity_poly.type
_entity_poly.pdbx_seq_one_letter_code
_entity_poly.pdbx_strand_id
1 'polypeptide(L)' 'MKPSTLKPGMRVLLHPSLGPSGAFHATVISRTSRTYGRIALTVVRVDEFAGLNGSADNGDVHLSDYEVSRLLHPLEASA' A
#
# COMPACT_ATOMS: atom_id res chain seq x y z
N MET A 1 -2.42 -14.96 -9.42
CA MET A 1 -2.08 -14.24 -8.17
C MET A 1 -3.12 -14.59 -7.12
N LYS A 2 -2.71 -14.87 -5.88
CA LYS A 2 -3.68 -15.03 -4.78
C LYS A 2 -4.33 -13.66 -4.52
N PRO A 3 -5.64 -13.59 -4.23
CA PRO A 3 -6.26 -12.36 -3.77
C PRO A 3 -5.52 -11.87 -2.52
N SER A 4 -5.06 -10.63 -2.51
CA SER A 4 -4.46 -10.07 -1.29
C SER A 4 -5.52 -10.05 -0.19
N THR A 5 -5.20 -10.56 0.99
CA THR A 5 -6.06 -10.53 2.18
C THR A 5 -6.16 -9.14 2.82
N LEU A 6 -5.50 -8.15 2.23
CA LEU A 6 -5.49 -6.76 2.66
C LEU A 6 -6.89 -6.14 2.59
N LYS A 7 -7.29 -5.51 3.70
CA LYS A 7 -8.56 -4.81 3.90
C LYS A 7 -8.27 -3.36 4.29
N PRO A 8 -9.17 -2.41 3.96
CA PRO A 8 -9.12 -1.06 4.52
C PRO A 8 -8.95 -1.07 6.05
N GLY A 9 -8.08 -0.20 6.55
CA GLY A 9 -7.72 -0.10 7.97
C GLY A 9 -6.57 -1.01 8.41
N MET A 10 -6.14 -1.99 7.60
CA MET A 10 -5.02 -2.85 7.98
C MET A 10 -3.69 -2.10 7.98
N ARG A 11 -2.88 -2.33 9.02
CA ARG A 11 -1.48 -1.88 9.09
C ARG A 11 -0.60 -2.83 8.29
N VAL A 12 0.26 -2.25 7.46
CA VAL A 12 1.17 -2.95 6.56
C VAL A 12 2.54 -2.26 6.58
N LEU A 13 3.58 -3.01 6.24
CA LEU A 13 4.90 -2.47 5.93
C LEU A 13 5.06 -2.38 4.41
N LEU A 14 5.51 -1.21 3.94
CA LEU A 14 5.90 -0.97 2.56
C LEU A 14 7.42 -1.03 2.44
N HIS A 15 7.90 -1.96 1.62
CA HIS A 15 9.31 -2.12 1.27
C HIS A 15 9.51 -1.67 -0.18
N PRO A 16 10.00 -0.44 -0.42
CA PRO A 16 10.25 0.03 -1.77
C PRO A 16 11.34 -0.80 -2.44
N SER A 17 11.17 -1.10 -3.74
CA SER A 17 12.22 -1.76 -4.51
C SER A 17 13.30 -0.80 -5.02
N LEU A 18 13.05 0.51 -4.97
CA LEU A 18 13.94 1.57 -5.43
C LEU A 18 13.85 2.74 -4.44
N GLY A 19 14.98 3.43 -4.20
CA GLY A 19 15.05 4.58 -3.30
C GLY A 19 15.54 4.22 -1.88
N PRO A 20 15.15 4.99 -0.85
CA PRO A 20 15.68 4.83 0.51
C PRO A 20 15.41 3.40 1.02
N SER A 21 16.48 2.77 1.51
CA SER A 21 16.40 1.44 2.11
C SER A 21 15.69 1.52 3.46
N GLY A 22 14.52 0.89 3.57
CA GLY A 22 13.74 0.86 4.80
C GLY A 22 12.36 0.27 4.59
N ALA A 23 11.75 -0.21 5.68
CA ALA A 23 10.33 -0.53 5.71
C ALA A 23 9.58 0.71 6.21
N PHE A 24 8.58 1.15 5.47
CA PHE A 24 7.73 2.27 5.85
C PHE A 24 6.41 1.78 6.41
N HIS A 25 5.91 2.46 7.44
CA HIS A 25 4.63 2.11 8.01
C HIS A 25 3.51 2.68 7.14
N ALA A 26 2.57 1.80 6.80
CA ALA A 26 1.45 2.22 5.98
C ALA A 26 0.13 1.61 6.45
N THR A 27 -0.95 2.28 6.07
CA THR A 27 -2.33 1.85 6.33
C THR A 27 -3.04 1.65 5.01
N VAL A 28 -3.70 0.51 4.83
CA VAL A 28 -4.54 0.28 3.65
C VAL A 28 -5.76 1.19 3.73
N ILE A 29 -5.95 2.07 2.74
CA ILE A 29 -7.09 2.99 2.68
C ILE A 29 -8.21 2.38 1.85
N SER A 30 -7.88 1.82 0.69
CA SER A 30 -8.87 1.19 -0.17
C SER A 30 -8.24 0.12 -1.05
N ARG A 31 -9.09 -0.80 -1.52
CA ARG A 31 -8.72 -1.80 -2.51
C ARG A 31 -9.83 -1.91 -3.54
N THR A 32 -9.47 -1.72 -4.79
CA THR A 32 -10.33 -1.92 -5.94
C THR A 32 -9.89 -3.19 -6.66
N SER A 33 -10.77 -4.18 -6.71
CA SER A 33 -10.53 -5.42 -7.46
C SER A 33 -10.49 -5.15 -8.96
N ARG A 34 -9.75 -5.99 -9.69
CA ARG A 34 -9.72 -5.95 -11.16
C ARG A 34 -11.14 -6.15 -11.71
N THR A 35 -11.56 -5.29 -12.61
CA THR A 35 -12.81 -5.41 -13.37
C THR A 35 -12.53 -5.27 -14.87
N TYR A 36 -13.51 -5.55 -15.73
CA TYR A 36 -13.30 -5.45 -17.17
C TYR A 36 -12.88 -4.01 -17.56
N GLY A 37 -11.73 -3.89 -18.23
CA GLY A 37 -11.15 -2.59 -18.60
C GLY A 37 -10.52 -1.79 -17.46
N ARG A 38 -10.44 -2.31 -16.23
CA ARG A 38 -9.85 -1.62 -15.07
C ARG A 38 -8.89 -2.51 -14.31
N ILE A 39 -7.68 -2.01 -14.07
CA ILE A 39 -6.68 -2.72 -13.26
C ILE A 39 -7.08 -2.75 -11.78
N ALA A 40 -6.61 -3.78 -11.07
CA ALA A 40 -6.69 -3.78 -9.62
C ALA A 40 -5.75 -2.70 -9.06
N LEU A 41 -6.23 -1.98 -8.05
CA LEU A 41 -5.48 -0.90 -7.42
C LEU A 41 -5.71 -0.93 -5.91
N THR A 42 -4.62 -0.82 -5.16
CA THR A 42 -4.64 -0.68 -3.70
C THR A 42 -4.05 0.67 -3.37
N VAL A 43 -4.77 1.45 -2.56
CA VAL A 43 -4.27 2.73 -2.04
C VAL A 43 -3.86 2.51 -0.60
N VAL A 44 -2.60 2.84 -0.29
CA VAL A 44 -2.07 2.84 1.07
C VAL A 44 -1.64 4.24 1.45
N ARG A 45 -1.79 4.60 2.71
CA ARG A 45 -1.26 5.84 3.28
C ARG A 45 0.03 5.53 4.01
N VAL A 46 1.13 6.13 3.59
CA VAL A 46 2.45 5.96 4.19
C VAL A 46 2.69 7.13 5.15
N ASP A 47 2.91 6.81 6.42
CA ASP A 47 2.97 7.82 7.49
C ASP A 47 4.14 8.80 7.24
N GLU A 48 5.25 8.29 6.71
CA GLU A 48 6.47 9.03 6.42
C GLU A 48 6.37 9.92 5.16
N PHE A 49 5.36 9.72 4.31
CA PHE A 49 5.19 10.49 3.07
C PHE A 49 4.21 11.66 3.23
N ALA A 50 3.47 11.71 4.34
CA ALA A 50 2.57 12.81 4.62
C ALA A 50 3.33 14.14 4.68
N GLY A 51 2.84 15.14 3.94
CA GLY A 51 3.42 16.48 3.90
C GLY A 51 4.59 16.67 2.93
N LEU A 52 5.08 15.64 2.24
CA LEU A 52 6.23 15.76 1.33
C LEU A 52 5.95 16.67 0.12
N ASN A 53 4.72 16.62 -0.42
CA ASN A 53 4.30 17.51 -1.50
C ASN A 53 3.35 18.64 -1.03
N GLY A 54 3.55 19.12 0.20
CA GLY A 54 2.78 20.21 0.80
C GLY A 54 1.73 19.74 1.81
N SER A 55 1.07 20.68 2.48
CA SER A 55 0.20 20.40 3.63
C SER A 55 -1.06 19.58 3.33
N ALA A 56 -1.40 19.41 2.05
CA ALA A 56 -2.52 18.58 1.60
C ALA A 56 -2.09 17.16 1.18
N ASP A 57 -0.79 16.88 1.17
CA ASP A 57 -0.28 15.55 0.86
C ASP A 57 -0.51 14.62 2.04
N ASN A 58 -1.46 13.71 1.87
CA ASN A 58 -1.77 12.71 2.88
C ASN A 58 -0.78 11.54 2.90
N GLY A 59 0.19 11.49 1.98
CA GLY A 59 1.11 10.37 1.83
C GLY A 59 0.48 9.15 1.15
N ASP A 60 -0.53 9.38 0.29
CA ASP A 60 -1.27 8.30 -0.37
C ASP A 60 -0.46 7.73 -1.56
N VAL A 61 -0.27 6.42 -1.57
CA VAL A 61 0.49 5.67 -2.58
C VAL A 61 -0.42 4.65 -3.25
N HIS A 62 -0.39 4.66 -4.58
CA HIS A 62 -1.22 3.80 -5.43
C HIS A 62 -0.38 2.63 -5.93
N LEU A 63 -0.81 1.41 -5.60
CA LEU A 63 -0.09 0.18 -5.89
C LEU A 63 -0.95 -0.79 -6.69
N SER A 64 -0.40 -1.34 -7.75
CA SER A 64 -0.97 -2.46 -8.48
C SER A 64 -0.92 -3.75 -7.65
N ASP A 65 -1.73 -4.75 -7.98
CA ASP A 65 -1.65 -6.08 -7.34
C ASP A 65 -0.23 -6.69 -7.41
N TYR A 66 0.53 -6.39 -8.47
CA TYR A 66 1.91 -6.85 -8.61
C TYR A 66 2.82 -6.22 -7.55
N GLU A 67 2.75 -4.90 -7.38
CA GLU A 67 3.52 -4.18 -6.37
C GLU A 67 3.08 -4.57 -4.96
N VAL A 68 1.78 -4.69 -4.71
CA VAL A 68 1.24 -5.17 -3.43
C VAL A 68 1.84 -6.52 -3.06
N SER A 69 1.91 -7.47 -4.01
CA SER A 69 2.42 -8.82 -3.73
C SER A 69 3.92 -8.87 -3.39
N ARG A 70 4.67 -7.81 -3.73
CA ARG A 70 6.12 -7.76 -3.61
C ARG A 70 6.62 -6.79 -2.54
N LEU A 71 5.89 -5.70 -2.35
CA LEU A 71 6.33 -4.55 -1.57
C LEU A 71 5.53 -4.42 -0.27
N LEU A 72 4.31 -4.97 -0.19
CA LEU A 72 3.48 -4.88 1.02
C LEU A 72 3.49 -6.17 1.83
N HIS A 73 3.73 -6.01 3.12
CA HIS A 73 3.69 -7.09 4.10
C HIS A 73 2.70 -6.74 5.21
N PRO A 74 1.68 -7.56 5.50
CA PRO A 74 0.78 -7.32 6.62
C PRO A 74 1.54 -7.38 7.95
N LEU A 75 1.34 -6.37 8.80
CA LEU A 75 1.87 -6.40 10.17
C LEU A 75 1.11 -7.39 11.07
N GLU A 76 -0.16 -7.64 10.76
CA GLU A 76 -1.07 -8.48 11.54
C GLU A 76 -1.11 -9.96 11.08
N ALA A 77 -0.08 -10.43 10.39
CA ALA A 77 0.01 -11.85 9.99
C ALA A 77 0.82 -12.67 11.00
N SER A 78 0.40 -12.67 12.28
CA SER A 78 0.82 -13.65 13.29
C SER A 78 -0.13 -13.60 14.49
N ALA A 79 -1.25 -14.33 14.38
CA ALA A 79 -1.92 -15.00 15.49
C ALA A 79 -2.47 -16.33 14.97
#